data_AF-A0A834AFR5-F1
#
_entry.id   AF-A0A834AFR5-F1
#
_cell.length_a   1.000
_cell.length_b   1.000
_cell.length_c   1.000
_cell.angle_alpha   90.00
_cell.angle_beta   90.00
_cell.angle_gamma   90.00
#
_symmetry.space_group_name_H-M   'P 1'
#
loop_
_entity.id
_entity.type
_entity.pdbx_description
1 polymer ?
#
loop_
_entity_poly.entity_id
_entity_poly.type
_entity_poly.pdbx_seq_one_letter_code
_entity_poly.pdbx_strand_id
1 'polypeptide(L)'
;MLDCSCSGALLVLWSAALVRDRVGTTAVVTRLGLQSWRQDLTISPIVLAVCLCVCFDFAEELSVRRKVLLEDEVLAAMVSVISTATTHLSPDLAGQSVAHIVPLFLDGNISFLPENSFPCRFQPFQDGSSGQRRLVALLMAFVCSLPRNVEIPQLNQLMQELLGLSCCPGCPFSSTAAAKCFAGLLNKHPAGQQLDEFLQLAVDKVEAGLGSGSYRRQAFTLLLWVTKALVLRYHPLSSCLIDRLMGLLSDPELGPTAADGFSLLMSDCTDVLTRAGHAEVRIMFRQRFFTDNVPALVQGFHAAPQDVKPNYLKGLSHVLNRLPKPVLLPELPTLLSLLLEALSCPDCVVQLSTLSCLQPLLLEAPQVMSLHVDTLVTKFLNLTSSPSMAVRIAALQCMHALTRLPTPVLLPYKPQVIRALAKPLDDKKRLVRKEAVLARGEWFLLGSPGS
;
A
#
# COMPACT_ATOMS: atom_id res chain seq x y z
N MET A 1 -37.34 -5.18 -16.30
CA MET A 1 -36.07 -5.59 -16.94
C MET A 1 -35.55 -4.41 -17.72
N LEU A 2 -34.68 -3.62 -17.09
CA LEU A 2 -33.88 -2.54 -17.67
C LEU A 2 -32.55 -2.55 -16.89
N ASP A 3 -31.46 -2.38 -17.62
CA ASP A 3 -30.16 -3.03 -17.43
C ASP A 3 -29.30 -2.63 -16.22
N CYS A 4 -28.59 -3.64 -15.68
CA CYS A 4 -27.63 -3.60 -14.58
C CYS A 4 -26.27 -2.91 -14.88
N SER A 5 -26.10 -2.28 -16.04
CA SER A 5 -24.81 -1.69 -16.46
C SER A 5 -24.69 -0.17 -16.25
N CYS A 6 -25.76 0.51 -15.81
CA CYS A 6 -25.76 1.97 -15.57
C CYS A 6 -25.55 2.40 -14.10
N SER A 7 -25.63 1.49 -13.13
CA SER A 7 -25.66 1.85 -11.69
C SER A 7 -24.30 2.28 -11.12
N GLY A 8 -23.19 1.72 -11.61
CA GLY A 8 -21.85 2.16 -11.23
C GLY A 8 -21.49 3.53 -11.81
N ALA A 9 -21.95 3.81 -13.04
CA ALA A 9 -21.78 5.11 -13.67
C ALA A 9 -22.61 6.19 -12.98
N LEU A 10 -23.78 5.86 -12.44
CA LEU A 10 -24.63 6.80 -11.69
C LEU A 10 -23.99 7.25 -10.37
N LEU A 11 -23.23 6.40 -9.66
CA LEU A 11 -22.54 6.79 -8.42
C LEU A 11 -21.26 7.62 -8.68
N VAL A 12 -20.57 7.35 -9.79
CA VAL A 12 -19.44 8.16 -10.27
C VAL A 12 -19.91 9.50 -10.86
N LEU A 13 -21.08 9.51 -11.51
CA LEU A 13 -21.78 10.74 -11.89
C LEU A 13 -22.36 11.45 -10.66
N TRP A 14 -22.68 10.75 -9.57
CA TRP A 14 -23.12 11.34 -8.29
C TRP A 14 -21.97 12.06 -7.57
N SER A 15 -20.76 11.48 -7.58
CA SER A 15 -19.55 12.14 -7.07
C SER A 15 -19.05 13.27 -7.99
N ALA A 16 -19.22 13.14 -9.31
CA ALA A 16 -18.89 14.21 -10.27
C ALA A 16 -19.93 15.36 -10.27
N ALA A 17 -21.21 15.07 -10.05
CA ALA A 17 -22.27 16.07 -9.91
C ALA A 17 -22.16 16.86 -8.60
N LEU A 18 -21.66 16.25 -7.52
CA LEU A 18 -21.36 16.94 -6.26
C LEU A 18 -20.26 18.01 -6.41
N VAL A 19 -19.40 17.88 -7.42
CA VAL A 19 -18.33 18.84 -7.76
C VAL A 19 -18.81 19.91 -8.74
N ARG A 20 -19.89 19.69 -9.50
CA ARG A 20 -20.33 20.60 -10.58
C ARG A 20 -21.68 21.29 -10.39
N ASP A 21 -22.59 20.80 -9.57
CA ASP A 21 -23.90 21.43 -9.38
C ASP A 21 -24.40 21.36 -7.93
N ARG A 22 -24.84 22.51 -7.41
CA ARG A 22 -25.37 22.73 -6.04
C ARG A 22 -26.69 22.00 -5.74
N VAL A 23 -27.12 21.02 -6.52
CA VAL A 23 -28.52 20.53 -6.55
C VAL A 23 -28.69 19.06 -6.12
N GLY A 24 -27.60 18.29 -5.98
CA GLY A 24 -27.68 16.84 -5.70
C GLY A 24 -27.81 16.41 -4.24
N THR A 25 -27.36 17.23 -3.28
CA THR A 25 -27.43 16.93 -1.84
C THR A 25 -28.86 16.98 -1.30
N THR A 26 -29.72 17.78 -1.92
CA THR A 26 -31.07 18.05 -1.43
C THR A 26 -31.95 16.80 -1.45
N ALA A 27 -31.83 15.88 -2.42
CA ALA A 27 -32.75 14.75 -2.54
C ALA A 27 -32.60 13.68 -1.44
N VAL A 28 -31.38 13.41 -0.98
CA VAL A 28 -31.12 12.47 0.14
C VAL A 28 -31.42 13.13 1.48
N VAL A 29 -31.02 14.40 1.62
CA VAL A 29 -31.34 15.26 2.78
C VAL A 29 -32.86 15.42 2.95
N THR A 30 -33.61 15.53 1.84
CA THR A 30 -35.08 15.63 1.87
C THR A 30 -35.76 14.29 2.16
N ARG A 31 -35.21 13.16 1.70
CA ARG A 31 -35.72 11.81 2.05
C ARG A 31 -35.40 11.38 3.48
N LEU A 32 -34.36 11.96 4.10
CA LEU A 32 -33.98 11.73 5.50
C LEU A 32 -34.51 12.80 6.48
N GLY A 33 -35.33 13.76 6.03
CA GLY A 33 -35.93 14.78 6.91
C GLY A 33 -34.98 15.89 7.40
N LEU A 34 -33.81 16.04 6.78
CA LEU A 34 -32.74 16.96 7.20
C LEU A 34 -32.84 18.33 6.50
N GLN A 35 -34.02 18.95 6.38
CA GLN A 35 -34.23 20.15 5.54
C GLN A 35 -33.50 21.44 5.99
N SER A 36 -32.84 21.48 7.15
CA SER A 36 -32.22 22.70 7.70
C SER A 36 -30.78 23.00 7.23
N TRP A 37 -30.16 22.14 6.43
CA TRP A 37 -28.74 22.30 6.03
C TRP A 37 -28.58 23.30 4.87
N ARG A 38 -28.40 24.58 5.20
CA ARG A 38 -28.00 25.62 4.23
C ARG A 38 -26.51 25.49 3.87
N GLN A 39 -26.28 25.17 2.59
CA GLN A 39 -25.20 25.52 1.65
C GLN A 39 -23.69 25.53 1.99
N ASP A 40 -23.18 25.44 3.23
CA ASP A 40 -21.73 25.64 3.47
C ASP A 40 -20.92 24.42 3.98
N LEU A 41 -21.51 23.21 4.04
CA LEU A 41 -20.78 22.00 4.45
C LEU A 41 -21.11 20.82 3.52
N THR A 42 -20.20 20.43 2.64
CA THR A 42 -20.40 19.23 1.81
C THR A 42 -19.94 17.96 2.51
N ILE A 43 -18.95 18.01 3.42
CA ILE A 43 -18.31 16.81 3.97
C ILE A 43 -19.04 16.23 5.18
N SER A 44 -19.41 17.09 6.15
CA SER A 44 -20.12 16.66 7.36
C SER A 44 -21.43 15.93 7.03
N PRO A 45 -22.28 16.43 6.09
CA PRO A 45 -23.48 15.72 5.69
C PRO A 45 -23.24 14.39 4.99
N ILE A 46 -22.14 14.21 4.25
CA ILE A 46 -21.82 12.93 3.59
C ILE A 46 -21.44 11.88 4.63
N VAL A 47 -20.49 12.18 5.51
CA VAL A 47 -20.08 11.27 6.60
C VAL A 47 -21.28 10.92 7.46
N LEU A 48 -22.07 11.93 7.81
CA LEU A 48 -23.29 11.78 8.57
C LEU A 48 -24.33 10.90 7.86
N ALA A 49 -24.61 11.13 6.58
CA ALA A 49 -25.57 10.33 5.81
C ALA A 49 -25.19 8.85 5.77
N VAL A 50 -23.89 8.55 5.66
CA VAL A 50 -23.38 7.17 5.73
C VAL A 50 -23.55 6.59 7.13
N CYS A 51 -23.19 7.33 8.17
CA CYS A 51 -23.41 6.91 9.56
C CYS A 51 -24.90 6.61 9.81
N LEU A 52 -25.80 7.49 9.37
CA LEU A 52 -27.24 7.29 9.43
C LEU A 52 -27.65 6.01 8.70
N CYS A 53 -27.22 5.81 7.44
CA CYS A 53 -27.56 4.60 6.67
C CYS A 53 -27.08 3.30 7.34
N VAL A 54 -25.97 3.34 8.09
CA VAL A 54 -25.47 2.18 8.83
C VAL A 54 -26.22 1.96 10.14
N CYS A 55 -26.78 3.02 10.72
CA CYS A 55 -27.55 2.98 11.96
C CYS A 55 -29.06 2.70 11.75
N PHE A 56 -29.63 3.01 10.58
CA PHE A 56 -31.03 2.71 10.24
C PHE A 56 -31.24 1.24 9.84
N ASP A 57 -32.28 0.61 10.39
CA ASP A 57 -32.66 -0.80 10.18
C ASP A 57 -34.09 -0.97 9.63
N PHE A 58 -34.52 -0.13 8.68
CA PHE A 58 -35.87 -0.24 8.10
C PHE A 58 -35.88 -0.85 6.69
N ALA A 59 -36.66 -1.94 6.53
CA ALA A 59 -37.04 -2.66 5.31
C ALA A 59 -35.95 -3.50 4.59
N GLU A 60 -36.36 -4.68 4.07
CA GLU A 60 -35.50 -5.64 3.35
C GLU A 60 -34.71 -5.01 2.18
N GLU A 61 -35.25 -3.99 1.49
CA GLU A 61 -34.59 -3.28 0.39
C GLU A 61 -33.38 -2.43 0.81
N LEU A 62 -33.33 -1.94 2.05
CA LEU A 62 -32.20 -1.15 2.58
C LEU A 62 -31.09 -2.02 3.16
N SER A 63 -31.38 -3.28 3.50
CA SER A 63 -30.36 -4.25 3.94
C SER A 63 -29.29 -4.50 2.86
N VAL A 64 -29.71 -4.51 1.59
CA VAL A 64 -28.83 -4.65 0.43
C VAL A 64 -27.99 -3.39 0.27
N ARG A 65 -28.59 -2.19 0.37
CA ARG A 65 -27.87 -0.92 0.27
C ARG A 65 -26.85 -0.74 1.41
N ARG A 66 -27.19 -1.13 2.63
CA ARG A 66 -26.29 -1.11 3.79
C ARG A 66 -25.08 -2.01 3.56
N LYS A 67 -25.27 -3.21 3.00
CA LYS A 67 -24.18 -4.11 2.62
C LYS A 67 -23.28 -3.49 1.57
N VAL A 68 -23.85 -2.92 0.51
CA VAL A 68 -23.09 -2.28 -0.58
C VAL A 68 -22.30 -1.06 -0.11
N LEU A 69 -22.92 -0.16 0.68
CA LEU A 69 -22.23 1.03 1.22
C LEU A 69 -21.07 0.67 2.15
N LEU A 70 -21.16 -0.49 2.79
CA LEU A 70 -20.12 -1.01 3.66
C LEU A 70 -19.10 -1.85 2.90
N GLU A 71 -19.21 -2.09 1.59
CA GLU A 71 -18.18 -2.82 0.83
C GLU A 71 -16.84 -2.06 0.84
N ASP A 72 -15.73 -2.79 0.93
CA ASP A 72 -14.38 -2.21 1.07
C ASP A 72 -14.06 -1.25 -0.09
N GLU A 73 -14.48 -1.59 -1.31
CA GLU A 73 -14.25 -0.80 -2.52
C GLU A 73 -15.05 0.52 -2.51
N VAL A 74 -16.30 0.49 -2.06
CA VAL A 74 -17.17 1.68 -1.96
C VAL A 74 -16.63 2.61 -0.87
N LEU A 75 -16.26 2.08 0.29
CA LEU A 75 -15.63 2.86 1.35
C LEU A 75 -14.30 3.47 0.89
N ALA A 76 -13.48 2.74 0.14
CA ALA A 76 -12.23 3.28 -0.42
C ALA A 76 -12.47 4.44 -1.41
N ALA A 77 -13.52 4.36 -2.24
CA ALA A 77 -13.90 5.47 -3.11
C ALA A 77 -14.38 6.68 -2.30
N MET A 78 -15.18 6.46 -1.25
CA MET A 78 -15.62 7.53 -0.34
C MET A 78 -14.46 8.19 0.40
N VAL A 79 -13.46 7.40 0.82
CA VAL A 79 -12.21 7.93 1.42
C VAL A 79 -11.56 8.92 0.48
N SER A 80 -11.43 8.61 -0.82
CA SER A 80 -10.83 9.54 -1.79
C SER A 80 -11.62 10.85 -1.91
N VAL A 81 -12.95 10.78 -1.95
CA VAL A 81 -13.83 11.97 -2.02
C VAL A 81 -13.71 12.83 -0.77
N ILE A 82 -13.81 12.22 0.42
CA ILE A 82 -13.71 12.92 1.70
C ILE A 82 -12.34 13.55 1.87
N SER A 83 -11.26 12.81 1.59
CA SER A 83 -9.90 13.32 1.67
C SER A 83 -9.75 14.55 0.78
N THR A 84 -10.11 14.44 -0.51
CA THR A 84 -9.99 15.54 -1.48
C THR A 84 -10.79 16.78 -1.03
N ALA A 85 -12.04 16.60 -0.62
CA ALA A 85 -12.85 17.71 -0.14
C ALA A 85 -12.25 18.36 1.12
N THR A 86 -11.75 17.56 2.05
CA THR A 86 -11.15 18.05 3.32
C THR A 86 -9.87 18.83 3.09
N THR A 87 -9.04 18.41 2.12
CA THR A 87 -7.77 19.11 1.81
C THR A 87 -7.96 20.56 1.37
N HIS A 88 -9.13 20.91 0.84
CA HIS A 88 -9.48 22.24 0.32
C HIS A 88 -10.35 23.07 1.26
N LEU A 89 -10.65 22.57 2.48
CA LEU A 89 -11.40 23.35 3.45
C LEU A 89 -10.60 24.56 3.96
N SER A 90 -11.29 25.68 4.16
CA SER A 90 -10.74 26.79 4.95
C SER A 90 -10.52 26.34 6.40
N PRO A 91 -9.50 26.87 7.11
CA PRO A 91 -9.23 26.52 8.51
C PRO A 91 -10.44 26.63 9.43
N ASP A 92 -11.27 27.67 9.28
CA ASP A 92 -12.45 27.89 10.12
C ASP A 92 -13.49 26.77 9.94
N LEU A 93 -13.86 26.46 8.69
CA LEU A 93 -14.77 25.36 8.37
C LEU A 93 -14.21 23.99 8.76
N ALA A 94 -12.89 23.80 8.63
CA ALA A 94 -12.23 22.58 9.07
C ALA A 94 -12.29 22.42 10.60
N GLY A 95 -12.05 23.50 11.35
CA GLY A 95 -12.21 23.57 12.80
C GLY A 95 -13.64 23.28 13.27
N GLN A 96 -14.63 23.88 12.62
CA GLN A 96 -16.04 23.59 12.90
C GLN A 96 -16.40 22.13 12.60
N SER A 97 -15.95 21.62 11.45
CA SER A 97 -16.25 20.24 11.04
C SER A 97 -15.62 19.21 11.95
N VAL A 98 -14.36 19.41 12.39
CA VAL A 98 -13.67 18.47 13.29
C VAL A 98 -14.28 18.48 14.70
N ALA A 99 -14.77 19.63 15.16
CA ALA A 99 -15.51 19.75 16.42
C ALA A 99 -16.82 18.94 16.45
N HIS A 100 -17.38 18.57 15.29
CA HIS A 100 -18.55 17.69 15.21
C HIS A 100 -18.18 16.24 14.90
N ILE A 101 -17.28 16.01 13.94
CA ILE A 101 -16.96 14.67 13.44
C ILE A 101 -16.19 13.84 14.48
N VAL A 102 -15.24 14.43 15.21
CA VAL A 102 -14.45 13.64 16.18
C VAL A 102 -15.29 13.20 17.38
N PRO A 103 -16.09 14.08 18.03
CA PRO A 103 -17.01 13.65 19.09
C PRO A 103 -18.10 12.69 18.62
N LEU A 104 -18.54 12.77 17.35
CA LEU A 104 -19.45 11.78 16.78
C LEU A 104 -18.84 10.37 16.84
N PHE A 105 -17.57 10.22 16.44
CA PHE A 105 -16.91 8.92 16.42
C PHE A 105 -16.46 8.44 17.81
N LEU A 106 -16.01 9.34 18.68
CA LEU A 106 -15.58 9.01 20.04
C LEU A 106 -16.75 8.71 20.97
N ASP A 107 -17.73 9.62 21.00
CA ASP A 107 -18.74 9.66 22.06
C ASP A 107 -20.15 9.34 21.52
N GLY A 108 -20.30 9.18 20.20
CA GLY A 108 -21.62 9.06 19.57
C GLY A 108 -22.41 10.36 19.61
N ASN A 109 -21.71 11.51 19.74
CA ASN A 109 -22.36 12.79 19.91
C ASN A 109 -23.09 13.24 18.64
N ILE A 110 -24.41 13.40 18.75
CA ILE A 110 -25.32 13.80 17.67
C ILE A 110 -26.00 15.15 17.94
N SER A 111 -25.49 15.97 18.87
CA SER A 111 -26.10 17.24 19.25
C SER A 111 -26.22 18.26 18.11
N PHE A 112 -25.41 18.12 17.06
CA PHE A 112 -25.47 18.94 15.85
C PHE A 112 -26.56 18.48 14.86
N LEU A 113 -27.32 17.43 15.20
CA LEU A 113 -28.38 16.86 14.37
C LEU A 113 -29.76 17.17 14.92
N PRO A 114 -30.80 17.18 14.06
CA PRO A 114 -32.18 17.22 14.51
C PRO A 114 -32.49 16.01 15.41
N GLU A 115 -33.22 16.25 16.50
CA GLU A 115 -33.64 15.21 17.44
C GLU A 115 -34.33 14.04 16.70
N ASN A 116 -34.03 12.79 17.09
CA ASN A 116 -34.53 11.52 16.52
C ASN A 116 -33.88 11.01 15.21
N SER A 117 -32.73 11.56 14.80
CA SER A 117 -32.06 11.11 13.56
C SER A 117 -31.39 9.73 13.65
N PHE A 118 -30.99 9.25 14.83
CA PHE A 118 -30.27 7.97 15.00
C PHE A 118 -31.08 6.97 15.85
N PRO A 119 -31.58 5.86 15.27
CA PRO A 119 -32.36 4.87 15.99
C PRO A 119 -31.52 3.93 16.88
N CYS A 120 -30.19 3.92 16.71
CA CYS A 120 -29.27 3.13 17.52
C CYS A 120 -28.03 3.93 17.95
N ARG A 121 -27.40 3.54 19.07
CA ARG A 121 -26.14 4.15 19.53
C ARG A 121 -25.01 3.92 18.50
N PHE A 122 -24.33 5.00 18.11
CA PHE A 122 -23.15 4.96 17.24
C PHE A 122 -21.90 5.07 18.10
N GLN A 123 -21.17 3.96 18.29
CA GLN A 123 -19.97 3.89 19.14
C GLN A 123 -18.92 2.98 18.50
N PRO A 124 -18.33 3.39 17.36
CA PRO A 124 -17.50 2.52 16.52
C PRO A 124 -16.23 2.00 17.22
N PHE A 125 -15.69 2.71 18.21
CA PHE A 125 -14.47 2.30 18.93
C PHE A 125 -14.71 1.33 20.09
N GLN A 126 -15.90 1.35 20.69
CA GLN A 126 -16.27 0.52 21.85
C GLN A 126 -17.11 -0.70 21.39
N ASP A 127 -18.36 -0.77 21.83
CA ASP A 127 -19.31 -1.86 21.57
C ASP A 127 -19.99 -1.80 20.18
N GLY A 128 -19.49 -0.92 19.30
CA GLY A 128 -20.02 -0.76 17.95
C GLY A 128 -19.97 -2.06 17.14
N SER A 129 -20.99 -2.24 16.30
CA SER A 129 -21.05 -3.37 15.37
C SER A 129 -19.88 -3.35 14.38
N SER A 130 -19.58 -4.49 13.75
CA SER A 130 -18.57 -4.58 12.69
C SER A 130 -18.81 -3.54 11.57
N GLY A 131 -20.07 -3.23 11.27
CA GLY A 131 -20.43 -2.18 10.31
C GLY A 131 -20.02 -0.77 10.76
N GLN A 132 -20.21 -0.42 12.04
CA GLN A 132 -19.79 0.87 12.59
C GLN A 132 -18.25 1.00 12.56
N ARG A 133 -17.53 -0.07 12.92
CA ARG A 133 -16.05 -0.09 12.88
C ARG A 133 -15.48 0.20 11.50
N ARG A 134 -16.14 -0.27 10.43
CA ARG A 134 -15.70 -0.02 9.04
C ARG A 134 -15.75 1.47 8.68
N LEU A 135 -16.62 2.26 9.33
CA LEU A 135 -16.71 3.71 9.08
C LEU A 135 -15.51 4.50 9.63
N VAL A 136 -14.64 3.88 10.44
CA VAL A 136 -13.37 4.50 10.87
C VAL A 136 -12.48 4.85 9.67
N ALA A 137 -12.64 4.18 8.53
CA ALA A 137 -11.99 4.59 7.28
C ALA A 137 -12.41 6.00 6.82
N LEU A 138 -13.66 6.40 7.04
CA LEU A 138 -14.13 7.76 6.70
C LEU A 138 -13.57 8.80 7.67
N LEU A 139 -13.47 8.45 8.96
CA LEU A 139 -12.79 9.30 9.95
C LEU A 139 -11.32 9.50 9.56
N MET A 140 -10.63 8.42 9.19
CA MET A 140 -9.25 8.45 8.68
C MET A 140 -9.11 9.42 7.51
N ALA A 141 -9.98 9.31 6.50
CA ALA A 141 -9.97 10.20 5.33
C ALA A 141 -10.06 11.68 5.74
N PHE A 142 -10.94 11.99 6.68
CA PHE A 142 -11.16 13.34 7.18
C PHE A 142 -9.96 13.84 8.02
N VAL A 143 -9.66 13.21 9.16
CA VAL A 143 -8.67 13.75 10.11
C VAL A 143 -7.24 13.75 9.55
N CYS A 144 -6.88 12.76 8.73
CA CYS A 144 -5.57 12.73 8.10
C CYS A 144 -5.44 13.79 7.00
N SER A 145 -6.53 14.28 6.42
CA SER A 145 -6.54 15.29 5.34
C SER A 145 -6.76 16.73 5.81
N LEU A 146 -6.93 16.96 7.12
CA LEU A 146 -7.07 18.31 7.68
C LEU A 146 -5.83 19.18 7.47
N PRO A 147 -5.96 20.50 7.28
CA PRO A 147 -4.83 21.43 7.35
C PRO A 147 -4.07 21.33 8.69
N ARG A 148 -2.75 21.59 8.68
CA ARG A 148 -1.87 21.42 9.85
C ARG A 148 -2.20 22.35 11.03
N ASN A 149 -2.83 23.48 10.76
CA ASN A 149 -3.20 24.49 11.75
C ASN A 149 -4.57 24.23 12.40
N VAL A 150 -5.24 23.13 12.04
CA VAL A 150 -6.53 22.77 12.64
C VAL A 150 -6.27 21.89 13.85
N GLU A 151 -6.71 22.35 15.02
CA GLU A 151 -6.65 21.59 16.26
C GLU A 151 -7.72 20.49 16.26
N ILE A 152 -7.30 19.27 16.62
CA ILE A 152 -8.21 18.13 16.73
C ILE A 152 -8.64 18.00 18.20
N PRO A 153 -9.95 18.12 18.52
CA PRO A 153 -10.43 17.96 19.88
C PRO A 153 -10.22 16.52 20.35
N GLN A 154 -9.97 16.34 21.66
CA GLN A 154 -9.80 15.01 22.28
C GLN A 154 -8.75 14.12 21.59
N LEU A 155 -7.69 14.70 20.99
CA LEU A 155 -6.69 13.96 20.22
C LEU A 155 -6.08 12.78 21.00
N ASN A 156 -5.80 12.95 22.30
CA ASN A 156 -5.27 11.87 23.14
C ASN A 156 -6.20 10.65 23.19
N GLN A 157 -7.48 10.88 23.42
CA GLN A 157 -8.49 9.83 23.46
C GLN A 157 -8.62 9.17 22.08
N LEU A 158 -8.66 9.96 21.00
CA LEU A 158 -8.70 9.44 19.64
C LEU A 158 -7.50 8.55 19.30
N MET A 159 -6.29 8.97 19.65
CA MET A 159 -5.08 8.18 19.41
C MET A 159 -5.08 6.85 20.18
N GLN A 160 -5.58 6.85 21.43
CA GLN A 160 -5.72 5.63 22.24
C GLN A 160 -6.74 4.65 21.65
N GLU A 161 -7.92 5.14 21.25
CA GLU A 161 -8.96 4.32 20.63
C GLU A 161 -8.54 3.75 19.28
N LEU A 162 -7.81 4.53 18.47
CA LEU A 162 -7.22 4.07 17.21
C LEU A 162 -6.18 2.96 17.46
N LEU A 163 -5.31 3.09 18.47
CA LEU A 163 -4.38 2.02 18.85
C LEU A 163 -5.11 0.76 19.31
N GLY A 164 -6.17 0.91 20.12
CA GLY A 164 -7.02 -0.20 20.56
C GLY A 164 -7.63 -0.95 19.37
N LEU A 165 -8.29 -0.24 18.46
CA LEU A 165 -8.94 -0.80 17.29
C LEU A 165 -7.94 -1.38 16.26
N SER A 166 -6.75 -0.79 16.14
CA SER A 166 -5.70 -1.25 15.22
C SER A 166 -5.25 -2.68 15.51
N CYS A 167 -5.43 -3.16 16.75
CA CYS A 167 -5.10 -4.51 17.18
C CYS A 167 -6.33 -5.44 17.30
N CYS A 168 -7.52 -4.99 16.86
CA CYS A 168 -8.73 -5.79 16.96
C CYS A 168 -8.76 -6.90 15.87
N PRO A 169 -8.80 -8.20 16.23
CA PRO A 169 -8.80 -9.28 15.24
C PRO A 169 -10.13 -9.44 14.50
N GLY A 170 -11.23 -8.92 15.04
CA GLY A 170 -12.58 -9.13 14.52
C GLY A 170 -12.92 -8.41 13.20
N CYS A 171 -12.08 -7.48 12.73
CA CYS A 171 -12.31 -6.78 11.46
C CYS A 171 -10.99 -6.27 10.84
N PRO A 172 -10.35 -7.03 9.91
CA PRO A 172 -9.08 -6.66 9.30
C PRO A 172 -9.10 -5.27 8.65
N PHE A 173 -10.12 -4.97 7.84
CA PHE A 173 -10.28 -3.66 7.20
C PHE A 173 -10.24 -2.51 8.20
N SER A 174 -11.03 -2.61 9.28
CA SER A 174 -11.11 -1.57 10.32
C SER A 174 -9.81 -1.45 11.11
N SER A 175 -9.16 -2.58 11.41
CA SER A 175 -7.86 -2.58 12.10
C SER A 175 -6.77 -1.88 11.27
N THR A 176 -6.74 -2.12 9.95
CA THR A 176 -5.83 -1.44 9.04
C THR A 176 -6.18 0.04 8.88
N ALA A 177 -7.47 0.39 8.77
CA ALA A 177 -7.91 1.79 8.72
C ALA A 177 -7.51 2.56 10.00
N ALA A 178 -7.66 1.93 11.17
CA ALA A 178 -7.25 2.52 12.44
C ALA A 178 -5.72 2.70 12.52
N ALA A 179 -4.94 1.70 12.10
CA ALA A 179 -3.47 1.79 12.02
C ALA A 179 -3.01 2.92 11.08
N LYS A 180 -3.64 3.02 9.89
CA LYS A 180 -3.40 4.11 8.93
C LYS A 180 -3.74 5.47 9.52
N CYS A 181 -4.89 5.60 10.16
CA CYS A 181 -5.35 6.83 10.79
C CYS A 181 -4.38 7.29 11.88
N PHE A 182 -4.02 6.37 12.79
CA PHE A 182 -3.03 6.61 13.84
C PHE A 182 -1.70 7.09 13.26
N ALA A 183 -1.15 6.36 12.27
CA ALA A 183 0.10 6.73 11.62
C ALA A 183 0.02 8.07 10.86
N GLY A 184 -1.12 8.37 10.23
CA GLY A 184 -1.37 9.63 9.54
C GLY A 184 -1.38 10.83 10.48
N LEU A 185 -2.05 10.69 11.63
CA LEU A 185 -2.05 11.70 12.68
C LEU A 185 -0.67 11.86 13.32
N LEU A 186 -0.02 10.74 13.65
CA LEU A 186 1.34 10.70 14.20
C LEU A 186 2.35 11.42 13.29
N ASN A 187 2.26 11.21 11.97
CA ASN A 187 3.13 11.87 11.00
C ASN A 187 2.93 13.40 10.96
N LYS A 188 1.69 13.86 11.10
CA LYS A 188 1.33 15.28 11.04
C LYS A 188 1.59 16.01 12.35
N HIS A 189 1.62 15.29 13.47
CA HIS A 189 1.75 15.88 14.79
C HIS A 189 3.12 16.55 14.96
N PRO A 190 3.18 17.78 15.52
CA PRO A 190 4.43 18.49 15.74
C PRO A 190 5.34 17.72 16.70
N ALA A 191 6.65 17.99 16.62
CA ALA A 191 7.61 17.47 17.59
C ALA A 191 7.35 18.07 18.98
N GLY A 192 7.45 17.24 20.01
CA GLY A 192 7.21 17.63 21.40
C GLY A 192 6.89 16.41 22.27
N GLN A 193 6.74 16.64 23.57
CA GLN A 193 6.52 15.55 24.55
C GLN A 193 5.30 14.67 24.22
N GLN A 194 4.20 15.27 23.75
CA GLN A 194 3.00 14.54 23.38
C GLN A 194 3.23 13.58 22.20
N LEU A 195 4.09 13.96 21.25
CA LEU A 195 4.50 13.05 20.16
C LEU A 195 5.23 11.84 20.73
N ASP A 196 6.19 12.08 21.63
CA ASP A 196 7.00 11.02 22.22
C ASP A 196 6.13 10.04 23.03
N GLU A 197 5.11 10.55 23.73
CA GLU A 197 4.10 9.73 24.41
C GLU A 197 3.31 8.85 23.43
N PHE A 198 2.84 9.40 22.29
CA PHE A 198 2.18 8.60 21.27
C PHE A 198 3.09 7.55 20.62
N LEU A 199 4.37 7.88 20.42
CA LEU A 199 5.36 6.94 19.89
C LEU A 199 5.60 5.80 20.87
N GLN A 200 5.75 6.10 22.16
CA GLN A 200 5.93 5.09 23.19
C GLN A 200 4.72 4.14 23.26
N LEU A 201 3.50 4.69 23.28
CA LEU A 201 2.27 3.89 23.24
C LEU A 201 2.20 2.99 22.00
N ALA A 202 2.61 3.49 20.83
CA ALA A 202 2.64 2.70 19.61
C ALA A 202 3.64 1.55 19.68
N VAL A 203 4.86 1.82 20.16
CA VAL A 203 5.91 0.80 20.32
C VAL A 203 5.48 -0.27 21.31
N ASP A 204 4.98 0.12 22.48
CA ASP A 204 4.51 -0.82 23.50
C ASP A 204 3.39 -1.71 22.96
N LYS A 205 2.45 -1.12 22.21
CA LYS A 205 1.33 -1.85 21.61
C LYS A 205 1.80 -2.83 20.52
N VAL A 206 2.74 -2.40 19.68
CA VAL A 206 3.35 -3.24 18.65
C VAL A 206 4.08 -4.42 19.28
N GLU A 207 4.94 -4.17 20.26
CA GLU A 207 5.74 -5.21 20.91
C GLU A 207 4.87 -6.22 21.67
N ALA A 208 3.84 -5.75 22.38
CA ALA A 208 2.87 -6.62 23.03
C ALA A 208 2.14 -7.54 22.03
N GLY A 209 1.84 -7.02 20.83
CA GLY A 209 1.15 -7.78 19.79
C GLY A 209 2.03 -8.72 18.97
N LEU A 210 3.29 -8.32 18.73
CA LEU A 210 4.31 -9.13 18.05
C LEU A 210 4.88 -10.24 18.94
N GLY A 211 4.50 -10.33 20.22
CA GLY A 211 4.72 -11.52 21.04
C GLY A 211 3.87 -12.72 20.57
N SER A 212 3.64 -13.68 21.47
CA SER A 212 2.76 -14.85 21.25
C SER A 212 1.26 -14.49 21.30
N GLY A 213 0.88 -13.32 20.76
CA GLY A 213 -0.45 -12.75 20.83
C GLY A 213 -1.38 -13.19 19.68
N SER A 214 -2.69 -13.12 19.92
CA SER A 214 -3.74 -13.47 18.95
C SER A 214 -3.92 -12.47 17.80
N TYR A 215 -3.19 -11.34 17.82
CA TYR A 215 -3.31 -10.23 16.87
C TYR A 215 -1.97 -9.84 16.22
N ARG A 216 -1.06 -10.81 16.07
CA ARG A 216 0.29 -10.63 15.53
C ARG A 216 0.31 -9.89 14.19
N ARG A 217 -0.60 -10.23 13.27
CA ARG A 217 -0.70 -9.59 11.94
C ARG A 217 -1.17 -8.14 12.01
N GLN A 218 -2.08 -7.84 12.92
CA GLN A 218 -2.58 -6.49 13.18
C GLN A 218 -1.46 -5.62 13.78
N ALA A 219 -0.72 -6.15 14.75
CA ALA A 219 0.45 -5.48 15.32
C ALA A 219 1.54 -5.22 14.28
N PHE A 220 1.81 -6.19 13.41
CA PHE A 220 2.71 -6.02 12.27
C PHE A 220 2.22 -4.94 11.30
N THR A 221 0.91 -4.87 11.03
CA THR A 221 0.32 -3.82 10.18
C THR A 221 0.49 -2.44 10.82
N LEU A 222 0.26 -2.32 12.13
CA LEU A 222 0.51 -1.08 12.88
C LEU A 222 1.99 -0.68 12.80
N LEU A 223 2.92 -1.62 13.03
CA LEU A 223 4.36 -1.39 12.89
C LEU A 223 4.68 -0.82 11.51
N LEU A 224 4.20 -1.43 10.43
CA LEU A 224 4.46 -0.94 9.07
C LEU A 224 3.99 0.50 8.84
N TRP A 225 2.76 0.83 9.25
CA TRP A 225 2.21 2.17 9.05
C TRP A 225 2.92 3.22 9.90
N VAL A 226 3.25 2.90 11.16
CA VAL A 226 4.04 3.77 12.04
C VAL A 226 5.44 3.97 11.47
N THR A 227 6.14 2.90 11.08
CA THR A 227 7.45 3.01 10.42
C THR A 227 7.38 3.88 9.19
N LYS A 228 6.37 3.69 8.32
CA LYS A 228 6.18 4.52 7.13
C LYS A 228 6.01 5.99 7.50
N ALA A 229 5.12 6.30 8.44
CA ALA A 229 4.90 7.66 8.93
C ALA A 229 6.20 8.33 9.40
N LEU A 230 7.06 7.59 10.10
CA LEU A 230 8.34 8.09 10.63
C LEU A 230 9.42 8.22 9.55
N VAL A 231 9.48 7.28 8.61
CA VAL A 231 10.40 7.31 7.44
C VAL A 231 10.12 8.54 6.57
N LEU A 232 8.84 8.81 6.28
CA LEU A 232 8.47 9.94 5.41
C LEU A 232 8.84 11.30 6.03
N ARG A 233 8.91 11.41 7.36
CA ARG A 233 9.26 12.65 8.08
C ARG A 233 10.68 12.69 8.66
N TYR A 234 11.50 11.66 8.43
CA TYR A 234 12.88 11.55 8.95
C TYR A 234 12.98 11.53 10.47
N HIS A 235 12.02 10.91 11.15
CA HIS A 235 12.09 10.80 12.60
C HIS A 235 13.13 9.75 13.03
N PRO A 236 13.98 10.01 14.04
CA PRO A 236 15.06 9.12 14.45
C PRO A 236 14.59 7.72 14.87
N LEU A 237 13.43 7.60 15.51
CA LEU A 237 12.88 6.28 15.90
C LEU A 237 12.62 5.35 14.71
N SER A 238 12.54 5.89 13.47
CA SER A 238 12.37 5.05 12.28
C SER A 238 13.47 4.01 12.11
N SER A 239 14.73 4.29 12.49
CA SER A 239 15.82 3.31 12.38
C SER A 239 15.54 2.07 13.22
N CYS A 240 15.18 2.26 14.50
CA CYS A 240 14.82 1.16 15.40
C CYS A 240 13.63 0.34 14.89
N LEU A 241 12.60 0.99 14.35
CA LEU A 241 11.45 0.27 13.80
C LEU A 241 11.77 -0.47 12.49
N ILE A 242 12.69 0.05 11.67
CA ILE A 242 13.17 -0.65 10.49
C ILE A 242 14.03 -1.86 10.91
N ASP A 243 14.91 -1.72 11.90
CA ASP A 243 15.69 -2.84 12.44
C ASP A 243 14.75 -3.94 12.97
N ARG A 244 13.65 -3.54 13.63
CA ARG A 244 12.59 -4.47 14.04
C ARG A 244 11.96 -5.20 12.86
N LEU A 245 11.63 -4.49 11.77
CA LEU A 245 11.12 -5.09 10.53
C LEU A 245 12.15 -6.02 9.86
N MET A 246 13.44 -5.65 9.87
CA MET A 246 14.52 -6.50 9.35
C MET A 246 14.62 -7.80 10.16
N GLY A 247 14.55 -7.72 11.49
CA GLY A 247 14.52 -8.91 12.36
C GLY A 247 13.34 -9.84 12.06
N LEU A 248 12.17 -9.26 11.71
CA LEU A 248 10.99 -10.04 11.31
C LEU A 248 11.13 -10.74 9.96
N LEU A 249 12.13 -10.44 9.13
CA LEU A 249 12.38 -11.20 7.89
C LEU A 249 12.72 -12.67 8.17
N SER A 250 13.30 -12.95 9.34
CA SER A 250 13.61 -14.29 9.82
C SER A 250 12.47 -14.96 10.58
N ASP A 251 11.32 -14.27 10.74
CA ASP A 251 10.16 -14.84 11.41
C ASP A 251 9.43 -15.85 10.50
N PRO A 252 9.05 -17.04 11.00
CA PRO A 252 8.43 -18.07 10.17
C PRO A 252 7.01 -17.70 9.70
N GLU A 253 6.26 -16.90 10.47
CA GLU A 253 4.90 -16.51 10.10
C GLU A 253 4.89 -15.19 9.31
N LEU A 254 5.62 -14.19 9.82
CA LEU A 254 5.59 -12.84 9.28
C LEU A 254 6.65 -12.60 8.21
N GLY A 255 7.71 -13.39 8.10
CA GLY A 255 8.85 -13.14 7.20
C GLY A 255 8.48 -12.78 5.75
N PRO A 256 7.61 -13.55 5.07
CA PRO A 256 7.15 -13.20 3.74
C PRO A 256 6.39 -11.86 3.68
N THR A 257 5.58 -11.59 4.70
CA THR A 257 4.79 -10.35 4.81
C THR A 257 5.67 -9.15 5.20
N ALA A 258 6.72 -9.38 6.00
CA ALA A 258 7.76 -8.41 6.34
C ALA A 258 8.50 -7.96 5.08
N ALA A 259 8.84 -8.91 4.19
CA ALA A 259 9.41 -8.60 2.90
C ALA A 259 8.47 -7.74 2.02
N ASP A 260 7.18 -8.08 1.94
CA ASP A 260 6.18 -7.25 1.24
C ASP A 260 6.02 -5.85 1.87
N GLY A 261 6.24 -5.75 3.18
CA GLY A 261 6.23 -4.50 3.93
C GLY A 261 7.19 -3.44 3.37
N PHE A 262 8.36 -3.84 2.87
CA PHE A 262 9.30 -2.90 2.21
C PHE A 262 8.71 -2.28 0.94
N SER A 263 7.86 -3.01 0.21
CA SER A 263 7.10 -2.43 -0.91
C SER A 263 6.18 -1.32 -0.45
N LEU A 264 5.51 -1.53 0.69
CA LEU A 264 4.64 -0.54 1.29
C LEU A 264 5.43 0.68 1.75
N LEU A 265 6.57 0.51 2.43
CA LEU A 265 7.42 1.63 2.86
C LEU A 265 7.89 2.49 1.68
N MET A 266 8.22 1.86 0.55
CA MET A 266 8.83 2.52 -0.60
C MET A 266 7.83 3.05 -1.64
N SER A 267 6.57 2.64 -1.58
CA SER A 267 5.51 3.11 -2.50
C SER A 267 4.85 4.39 -2.00
N ASP A 268 4.33 5.21 -2.91
CA ASP A 268 3.46 6.32 -2.51
C ASP A 268 2.11 5.78 -2.02
N CYS A 269 1.49 6.48 -1.07
CA CYS A 269 0.13 6.19 -0.62
C CYS A 269 -0.89 7.04 -1.40
N THR A 270 -2.12 6.54 -1.52
CA THR A 270 -3.22 7.25 -2.18
C THR A 270 -4.26 7.78 -1.20
N ASP A 271 -4.38 7.16 -0.03
CA ASP A 271 -5.44 7.37 0.96
C ASP A 271 -4.97 8.15 2.21
N VAL A 272 -3.74 7.90 2.68
CA VAL A 272 -3.13 8.54 3.85
C VAL A 272 -1.68 8.94 3.56
N LEU A 273 -1.06 9.76 4.41
CA LEU A 273 0.37 10.13 4.30
C LEU A 273 0.74 10.77 2.95
N THR A 274 -0.17 11.55 2.36
CA THR A 274 0.05 12.23 1.08
C THR A 274 0.40 13.71 1.30
N ARG A 275 1.26 14.27 0.44
CA ARG A 275 1.58 15.71 0.47
C ARG A 275 0.35 16.58 0.24
N ALA A 276 -0.53 16.16 -0.68
CA ALA A 276 -1.80 16.83 -0.93
C ALA A 276 -2.71 16.81 0.32
N GLY A 277 -2.69 15.70 1.06
CA GLY A 277 -3.35 15.53 2.36
C GLY A 277 -2.67 16.21 3.54
N HIS A 278 -1.80 17.20 3.31
CA HIS A 278 -1.08 17.95 4.34
C HIS A 278 -0.14 17.11 5.24
N ALA A 279 0.20 15.88 4.86
CA ALA A 279 1.14 15.03 5.58
C ALA A 279 2.61 15.52 5.46
N GLU A 280 3.47 15.16 6.42
CA GLU A 280 4.91 15.45 6.38
C GLU A 280 5.65 14.38 5.58
N VAL A 281 6.01 14.75 4.34
CA VAL A 281 6.68 13.86 3.40
C VAL A 281 7.90 14.55 2.79
N ARG A 282 9.08 14.03 3.12
CA ARG A 282 10.36 14.45 2.58
C ARG A 282 10.59 13.75 1.24
N ILE A 283 10.87 14.50 0.17
CA ILE A 283 10.95 13.98 -1.21
C ILE A 283 12.03 12.90 -1.36
N MET A 284 13.16 13.07 -0.68
CA MET A 284 14.34 12.20 -0.79
C MET A 284 14.26 10.96 0.12
N PHE A 285 13.10 10.63 0.68
CA PHE A 285 13.00 9.54 1.66
C PHE A 285 13.46 8.20 1.11
N ARG A 286 13.24 7.94 -0.18
CA ARG A 286 13.69 6.72 -0.85
C ARG A 286 15.21 6.62 -0.91
N GLN A 287 15.88 7.73 -1.22
CA GLN A 287 17.33 7.80 -1.26
C GLN A 287 17.91 7.60 0.14
N ARG A 288 17.37 8.32 1.14
CA ARG A 288 17.81 8.17 2.52
C ARG A 288 17.58 6.75 3.04
N PHE A 289 16.39 6.20 2.83
CA PHE A 289 16.06 4.84 3.20
C PHE A 289 17.04 3.85 2.57
N PHE A 290 17.35 4.01 1.28
CA PHE A 290 18.31 3.17 0.58
C PHE A 290 19.69 3.21 1.25
N THR A 291 20.26 4.41 1.42
CA THR A 291 21.61 4.59 1.98
C THR A 291 21.71 4.03 3.40
N ASP A 292 20.68 4.25 4.22
CA ASP A 292 20.70 3.87 5.63
C ASP A 292 20.46 2.36 5.82
N ASN A 293 19.65 1.71 4.95
CA ASN A 293 19.09 0.38 5.24
C ASN A 293 19.52 -0.74 4.28
N VAL A 294 19.90 -0.45 3.04
CA VAL A 294 20.29 -1.50 2.09
C VAL A 294 21.57 -2.24 2.51
N PRO A 295 22.61 -1.59 3.10
CA PRO A 295 23.76 -2.32 3.61
C PRO A 295 23.37 -3.41 4.63
N ALA A 296 22.43 -3.12 5.53
CA ALA A 296 21.93 -4.08 6.52
C ALA A 296 21.11 -5.21 5.86
N LEU A 297 20.28 -4.92 4.85
CA LEU A 297 19.57 -5.96 4.08
C LEU A 297 20.53 -6.89 3.35
N VAL A 298 21.60 -6.36 2.76
CA VAL A 298 22.65 -7.14 2.09
C VAL A 298 23.39 -8.03 3.07
N GLN A 299 23.81 -7.48 4.22
CA GLN A 299 24.44 -8.26 5.28
C GLN A 299 23.51 -9.36 5.80
N GLY A 300 22.23 -9.04 6.03
CA GLY A 300 21.21 -9.99 6.45
C GLY A 300 21.01 -11.13 5.45
N PHE A 301 21.01 -10.83 4.13
CA PHE A 301 20.95 -11.86 3.10
C PHE A 301 22.14 -12.83 3.15
N HIS A 302 23.36 -12.32 3.33
CA HIS A 302 24.55 -13.19 3.40
C HIS A 302 24.56 -14.05 4.67
N ALA A 303 24.16 -13.48 5.81
CA ALA A 303 24.14 -14.16 7.11
C ALA A 303 22.93 -15.09 7.32
N ALA A 304 21.85 -14.92 6.55
CA ALA A 304 20.61 -15.68 6.75
C ALA A 304 20.74 -17.17 6.36
N PRO A 305 20.02 -18.06 7.07
CA PRO A 305 19.76 -19.44 6.63
C PRO A 305 19.10 -19.49 5.24
N GLN A 306 19.29 -20.60 4.52
CA GLN A 306 18.82 -20.76 3.13
C GLN A 306 17.31 -20.53 2.97
N ASP A 307 16.51 -20.98 3.92
CA ASP A 307 15.05 -20.85 3.95
C ASP A 307 14.56 -19.41 4.17
N VAL A 308 15.38 -18.57 4.79
CA VAL A 308 15.05 -17.16 5.10
C VAL A 308 15.58 -16.20 4.02
N LYS A 309 16.64 -16.57 3.30
CA LYS A 309 17.23 -15.76 2.22
C LYS A 309 16.22 -15.18 1.20
N PRO A 310 15.18 -15.91 0.77
CA PRO A 310 14.17 -15.34 -0.13
C PRO A 310 13.49 -14.08 0.41
N ASN A 311 13.28 -13.98 1.73
CA ASN A 311 12.61 -12.84 2.34
C ASN A 311 13.47 -11.57 2.23
N TYR A 312 14.77 -11.67 2.50
CA TYR A 312 15.71 -10.57 2.34
C TYR A 312 15.80 -10.10 0.88
N LEU A 313 15.89 -11.03 -0.08
CA LEU A 313 15.93 -10.69 -1.50
C LEU A 313 14.62 -10.05 -1.99
N LYS A 314 13.47 -10.53 -1.51
CA LYS A 314 12.17 -9.94 -1.83
C LYS A 314 12.10 -8.50 -1.28
N GLY A 315 12.53 -8.28 -0.04
CA GLY A 315 12.65 -6.93 0.54
C GLY A 315 13.58 -6.02 -0.27
N LEU A 316 14.79 -6.50 -0.61
CA LEU A 316 15.75 -5.78 -1.45
C LEU A 316 15.13 -5.41 -2.81
N SER A 317 14.48 -6.36 -3.48
CA SER A 317 13.79 -6.15 -4.77
C SER A 317 12.74 -5.04 -4.68
N HIS A 318 11.92 -5.03 -3.62
CA HIS A 318 10.93 -3.98 -3.41
C HIS A 318 11.55 -2.59 -3.20
N VAL A 319 12.72 -2.52 -2.54
CA VAL A 319 13.45 -1.26 -2.40
C VAL A 319 14.01 -0.81 -3.73
N LEU A 320 14.81 -1.65 -4.40
CA LEU A 320 15.53 -1.30 -5.64
C LEU A 320 14.59 -0.87 -6.77
N ASN A 321 13.49 -1.60 -6.97
CA ASN A 321 12.52 -1.32 -8.02
C ASN A 321 11.70 -0.04 -7.78
N ARG A 322 11.84 0.60 -6.62
CA ARG A 322 11.16 1.84 -6.26
C ARG A 322 12.12 3.03 -6.15
N LEU A 323 13.42 2.85 -6.38
CA LEU A 323 14.37 3.96 -6.32
C LEU A 323 14.34 4.82 -7.59
N PRO A 324 14.51 6.15 -7.45
CA PRO A 324 14.79 7.01 -8.60
C PRO A 324 16.07 6.56 -9.32
N LYS A 325 16.05 6.52 -10.66
CA LYS A 325 17.19 6.10 -11.49
C LYS A 325 18.52 6.77 -11.15
N PRO A 326 18.58 8.09 -10.85
CA PRO A 326 19.85 8.74 -10.52
C PRO A 326 20.52 8.18 -9.25
N VAL A 327 19.74 7.62 -8.32
CA VAL A 327 20.24 7.00 -7.08
C VAL A 327 20.60 5.54 -7.32
N LEU A 328 19.81 4.84 -8.14
CA LEU A 328 20.03 3.42 -8.41
C LEU A 328 21.28 3.16 -9.25
N LEU A 329 21.53 3.96 -10.29
CA LEU A 329 22.58 3.67 -11.29
C LEU A 329 24.00 3.57 -10.72
N PRO A 330 24.47 4.46 -9.81
CA PRO A 330 25.81 4.35 -9.23
C PRO A 330 26.01 3.10 -8.39
N GLU A 331 24.94 2.62 -7.74
CA GLU A 331 24.95 1.52 -6.78
C GLU A 331 24.62 0.17 -7.43
N LEU A 332 24.02 0.19 -8.61
CA LEU A 332 23.58 -1.01 -9.30
C LEU A 332 24.73 -2.00 -9.61
N PRO A 333 25.98 -1.61 -9.95
CA PRO A 333 27.05 -2.57 -10.21
C PRO A 333 27.39 -3.49 -9.02
N THR A 334 27.42 -2.95 -7.80
CA THR A 334 27.71 -3.73 -6.58
C THR A 334 26.54 -4.66 -6.27
N LEU A 335 25.31 -4.15 -6.36
CA LEU A 335 24.09 -4.91 -6.13
C LEU A 335 23.83 -5.98 -7.18
N LEU A 336 24.17 -5.73 -8.45
CA LEU A 336 23.99 -6.68 -9.54
C LEU A 336 24.87 -7.91 -9.36
N SER A 337 26.09 -7.75 -8.84
CA SER A 337 26.96 -8.87 -8.51
C SER A 337 26.29 -9.81 -7.50
N LEU A 338 25.69 -9.25 -6.44
CA LEU A 338 24.92 -9.99 -5.45
C LEU A 338 23.69 -10.69 -6.06
N LEU A 339 22.94 -10.01 -6.93
CA LEU A 339 21.78 -10.60 -7.61
C LEU A 339 22.18 -11.75 -8.54
N LEU A 340 23.30 -11.63 -9.26
CA LEU A 340 23.80 -12.69 -10.13
C LEU A 340 24.28 -13.91 -9.33
N GLU A 341 24.88 -13.69 -8.16
CA GLU A 341 25.21 -14.74 -7.20
C GLU A 341 23.95 -15.44 -6.67
N ALA A 342 22.91 -14.67 -6.32
CA ALA A 342 21.64 -15.21 -5.82
C ALA A 342 20.96 -16.15 -6.84
N LEU A 343 21.05 -15.89 -8.16
CA LEU A 343 20.55 -16.82 -9.19
C LEU A 343 21.23 -18.19 -9.18
N SER A 344 22.43 -18.28 -8.59
CA SER A 344 23.20 -19.53 -8.47
C SER A 344 22.79 -20.36 -7.25
N CYS A 345 21.98 -19.81 -6.35
CA CYS A 345 21.41 -20.55 -5.23
C CYS A 345 20.48 -21.66 -5.77
N PRO A 346 20.54 -22.90 -5.22
CA PRO A 346 19.66 -23.98 -5.67
C PRO A 346 18.19 -23.79 -5.24
N ASP A 347 17.91 -22.88 -4.31
CA ASP A 347 16.56 -22.60 -3.85
C ASP A 347 15.72 -21.91 -4.94
N CYS A 348 14.62 -22.56 -5.33
CA CYS A 348 13.73 -22.07 -6.38
C CYS A 348 13.00 -20.77 -6.01
N VAL A 349 12.80 -20.49 -4.73
CA VAL A 349 12.18 -19.25 -4.23
C VAL A 349 13.17 -18.10 -4.35
N VAL A 350 14.43 -18.33 -3.97
CA VAL A 350 15.52 -17.36 -4.18
C VAL A 350 15.65 -17.03 -5.68
N GLN A 351 15.68 -18.05 -6.54
CA GLN A 351 15.78 -17.86 -7.99
C GLN A 351 14.62 -17.02 -8.54
N LEU A 352 13.38 -17.34 -8.15
CA LEU A 352 12.19 -16.63 -8.62
C LEU A 352 12.17 -15.17 -8.16
N SER A 353 12.45 -14.91 -6.88
CA SER A 353 12.54 -13.54 -6.34
C SER A 353 13.60 -12.72 -7.05
N THR A 354 14.75 -13.33 -7.33
CA THR A 354 15.87 -12.67 -8.02
C THR A 354 15.55 -12.38 -9.49
N LEU A 355 14.96 -13.33 -10.21
CA LEU A 355 14.51 -13.12 -11.60
C LEU A 355 13.47 -11.99 -11.69
N SER A 356 12.51 -11.99 -10.77
CA SER A 356 11.47 -10.94 -10.68
C SER A 356 12.08 -9.56 -10.35
N CYS A 357 13.20 -9.52 -9.63
CA CYS A 357 13.96 -8.30 -9.37
C CYS A 357 14.72 -7.81 -10.61
N LEU A 358 15.33 -8.73 -11.37
CA LEU A 358 16.18 -8.37 -12.52
C LEU A 358 15.37 -7.96 -13.75
N GLN A 359 14.19 -8.53 -13.95
CA GLN A 359 13.39 -8.26 -15.16
C GLN A 359 13.08 -6.76 -15.38
N PRO A 360 12.61 -5.98 -14.39
CA PRO A 360 12.42 -4.54 -14.57
C PRO A 360 13.73 -3.79 -14.80
N LEU A 361 14.84 -4.21 -14.16
CA LEU A 361 16.14 -3.55 -14.28
C LEU A 361 16.71 -3.62 -15.71
N LEU A 362 16.41 -4.70 -16.44
CA LEU A 362 16.75 -4.82 -17.87
C LEU A 362 16.11 -3.73 -18.73
N LEU A 363 14.94 -3.22 -18.33
CA LEU A 363 14.20 -2.17 -19.04
C LEU A 363 14.59 -0.78 -18.56
N GLU A 364 14.79 -0.62 -17.25
CA GLU A 364 14.96 0.70 -16.63
C GLU A 364 16.41 1.21 -16.62
N ALA A 365 17.39 0.30 -16.61
CA ALA A 365 18.82 0.59 -16.53
C ALA A 365 19.69 -0.23 -17.53
N PRO A 366 19.33 -0.26 -18.83
CA PRO A 366 19.97 -1.11 -19.83
C PRO A 366 21.48 -0.88 -19.96
N GLN A 367 21.96 0.35 -19.73
CA GLN A 367 23.37 0.70 -19.79
C GLN A 367 24.22 -0.08 -18.76
N VAL A 368 23.74 -0.28 -17.53
CA VAL A 368 24.47 -1.04 -16.52
C VAL A 368 24.32 -2.54 -16.78
N MET A 369 23.12 -2.98 -17.13
CA MET A 369 22.84 -4.39 -17.42
C MET A 369 23.66 -4.91 -18.61
N SER A 370 23.93 -4.05 -19.61
CA SER A 370 24.74 -4.37 -20.78
C SER A 370 26.20 -4.76 -20.47
N LEU A 371 26.72 -4.36 -19.30
CA LEU A 371 28.08 -4.70 -18.86
C LEU A 371 28.20 -6.17 -18.43
N HIS A 372 27.08 -6.85 -18.18
CA HIS A 372 27.03 -8.20 -17.65
C HIS A 372 26.24 -9.18 -18.54
N VAL A 373 26.09 -8.87 -19.83
CA VAL A 373 25.25 -9.67 -20.76
C VAL A 373 25.67 -11.13 -20.81
N ASP A 374 26.98 -11.42 -20.82
CA ASP A 374 27.49 -12.79 -20.84
C ASP A 374 26.96 -13.63 -19.66
N THR A 375 27.12 -13.10 -18.45
CA THR A 375 26.67 -13.75 -17.21
C THR A 375 25.14 -13.82 -17.15
N LEU A 376 24.44 -12.74 -17.53
CA LEU A 376 22.97 -12.69 -17.56
C LEU A 376 22.40 -13.76 -18.48
N VAL A 377 22.87 -13.80 -19.74
CA VAL A 377 22.46 -14.80 -20.73
C VAL A 377 22.71 -16.21 -20.22
N THR A 378 23.92 -16.47 -19.70
CA THR A 378 24.30 -17.79 -19.19
C THR A 378 23.41 -18.23 -18.03
N LYS A 379 23.21 -17.38 -17.02
CA LYS A 379 22.39 -17.70 -15.84
C LYS A 379 20.93 -17.90 -16.22
N PHE A 380 20.35 -17.02 -17.05
CA PHE A 380 18.95 -17.16 -17.46
C PHE A 380 18.71 -18.41 -18.30
N LEU A 381 19.58 -18.70 -19.29
CA LEU A 381 19.47 -19.91 -20.09
C LEU A 381 19.51 -21.18 -19.24
N ASN A 382 20.43 -21.25 -18.25
CA ASN A 382 20.48 -22.38 -17.33
C ASN A 382 19.15 -22.57 -16.58
N LEU A 383 18.55 -21.48 -16.10
CA LEU A 383 17.30 -21.49 -15.35
C LEU A 383 16.06 -21.81 -16.21
N THR A 384 16.12 -21.66 -17.55
CA THR A 384 15.04 -22.14 -18.45
C THR A 384 14.83 -23.66 -18.41
N SER A 385 15.78 -24.40 -17.83
CA SER A 385 15.70 -25.85 -17.64
C SER A 385 15.49 -26.30 -16.19
N SER A 386 15.18 -25.36 -15.29
CA SER A 386 14.91 -25.63 -13.86
C SER A 386 13.75 -26.62 -13.66
N PRO A 387 13.78 -27.47 -12.60
CA PRO A 387 12.65 -28.34 -12.27
C PRO A 387 11.36 -27.53 -11.98
N SER A 388 11.49 -26.32 -11.44
CA SER A 388 10.37 -25.45 -11.13
C SER A 388 9.79 -24.80 -12.39
N MET A 389 8.49 -24.94 -12.61
CA MET A 389 7.79 -24.30 -13.72
C MET A 389 7.82 -22.77 -13.63
N ALA A 390 7.68 -22.22 -12.44
CA ALA A 390 7.64 -20.77 -12.24
C ALA A 390 9.01 -20.13 -12.53
N VAL A 391 10.10 -20.77 -12.10
CA VAL A 391 11.47 -20.33 -12.41
C VAL A 391 11.72 -20.32 -13.91
N ARG A 392 11.30 -21.38 -14.62
CA ARG A 392 11.44 -21.45 -16.08
C ARG A 392 10.70 -20.33 -16.80
N ILE A 393 9.47 -20.04 -16.38
CA ILE A 393 8.66 -18.92 -16.92
C ILE A 393 9.38 -17.59 -16.70
N ALA A 394 9.78 -17.29 -15.46
CA ALA A 394 10.46 -16.03 -15.13
C ALA A 394 11.80 -15.89 -15.88
N ALA A 395 12.56 -16.98 -16.02
CA ALA A 395 13.82 -16.98 -16.78
C ALA A 395 13.59 -16.66 -18.27
N LEU A 396 12.54 -17.22 -18.88
CA LEU A 396 12.17 -16.92 -20.26
C LEU A 396 11.68 -15.48 -20.43
N GLN A 397 10.98 -14.93 -19.44
CA GLN A 397 10.58 -13.52 -19.42
C GLN A 397 11.80 -12.59 -19.32
N CYS A 398 12.81 -12.94 -18.50
CA CYS A 398 14.09 -12.23 -18.49
C CYS A 398 14.84 -12.36 -19.82
N MET A 399 14.83 -13.54 -20.46
CA MET A 399 15.42 -13.73 -21.79
C MET A 399 14.72 -12.87 -22.84
N HIS A 400 13.40 -12.75 -22.79
CA HIS A 400 12.66 -11.80 -23.63
C HIS A 400 13.06 -10.36 -23.31
N ALA A 401 13.07 -9.96 -22.04
CA ALA A 401 13.44 -8.60 -21.63
C ALA A 401 14.88 -8.19 -22.04
N LEU A 402 15.83 -9.14 -22.10
CA LEU A 402 17.19 -8.90 -22.60
C LEU A 402 17.22 -8.32 -24.01
N THR A 403 16.22 -8.60 -24.85
CA THR A 403 16.15 -8.06 -26.23
C THR A 403 15.99 -6.54 -26.28
N ARG A 404 15.66 -5.90 -25.15
CA ARG A 404 15.57 -4.43 -25.02
C ARG A 404 16.92 -3.76 -24.79
N LEU A 405 17.99 -4.53 -24.56
CA LEU A 405 19.34 -3.99 -24.49
C LEU A 405 19.83 -3.59 -25.90
N PRO A 406 20.86 -2.73 -26.01
CA PRO A 406 21.37 -2.30 -27.30
C PRO A 406 21.76 -3.47 -28.21
N THR A 407 21.24 -3.50 -29.44
CA THR A 407 21.48 -4.59 -30.40
C THR A 407 22.95 -4.99 -30.57
N PRO A 408 23.93 -4.06 -30.64
CA PRO A 408 25.34 -4.42 -30.79
C PRO A 408 25.87 -5.33 -29.69
N VAL A 409 25.40 -5.18 -28.44
CA VAL A 409 25.86 -6.04 -27.33
C VAL A 409 25.21 -7.42 -27.34
N LEU A 410 24.06 -7.57 -28.00
CA LEU A 410 23.31 -8.83 -28.05
C LEU A 410 23.69 -9.72 -29.24
N LEU A 411 24.11 -9.13 -30.36
CA LEU A 411 24.42 -9.85 -31.61
C LEU A 411 25.41 -11.02 -31.42
N PRO A 412 26.50 -10.91 -30.64
CA PRO A 412 27.42 -12.04 -30.41
C PRO A 412 26.73 -13.25 -29.79
N TYR A 413 25.69 -13.03 -28.99
CA TYR A 413 24.98 -14.07 -28.25
C TYR A 413 23.77 -14.65 -29.01
N LYS A 414 23.30 -13.99 -30.08
CA LYS A 414 22.13 -14.40 -30.85
C LYS A 414 22.18 -15.88 -31.28
N PRO A 415 23.27 -16.41 -31.88
CA PRO A 415 23.29 -17.80 -32.35
C PRO A 415 23.16 -18.82 -31.21
N GLN A 416 23.86 -18.60 -30.10
CA GLN A 416 23.80 -19.52 -28.96
C GLN A 416 22.44 -19.48 -28.27
N VAL A 417 21.84 -18.29 -28.14
CA VAL A 417 20.54 -18.12 -27.48
C VAL A 417 19.43 -18.76 -28.32
N ILE A 418 19.39 -18.53 -29.62
CA ILE A 418 18.37 -19.13 -30.51
C ILE A 418 18.44 -20.66 -30.49
N ARG A 419 19.66 -21.23 -30.40
CA ARG A 419 19.87 -22.67 -30.29
C ARG A 419 19.38 -23.18 -28.94
N ALA A 420 19.76 -22.53 -27.83
CA ALA A 420 19.37 -22.93 -26.48
C ALA A 420 17.86 -22.83 -26.25
N LEU A 421 17.22 -21.75 -26.75
CA LEU A 421 15.78 -21.53 -26.66
C LEU A 421 14.94 -22.51 -27.50
N ALA A 422 15.56 -23.38 -28.31
CA ALA A 422 14.84 -24.46 -28.98
C ALA A 422 14.28 -25.49 -27.98
N LYS A 423 15.03 -25.81 -26.90
CA LYS A 423 14.64 -26.83 -25.94
C LYS A 423 13.37 -26.45 -25.15
N PRO A 424 13.22 -25.23 -24.60
CA PRO A 424 11.99 -24.81 -23.92
C PRO A 424 10.73 -24.73 -24.80
N LEU A 425 10.87 -24.74 -26.14
CA LEU A 425 9.69 -24.80 -27.03
C LEU A 425 8.97 -26.15 -26.96
N ASP A 426 9.67 -27.22 -26.62
CA ASP A 426 9.10 -28.55 -26.43
C ASP A 426 8.89 -28.87 -24.93
N ASP A 427 8.76 -27.83 -24.10
CA ASP A 427 8.55 -28.02 -22.68
C ASP A 427 7.22 -28.72 -22.38
N LYS A 428 7.19 -29.60 -21.37
CA LYS A 428 5.99 -30.32 -20.95
C LYS A 428 4.79 -29.43 -20.57
N LYS A 429 4.99 -28.15 -20.24
CA LYS A 429 3.93 -27.22 -19.82
C LYS A 429 3.66 -26.13 -20.87
N ARG A 430 2.38 -25.96 -21.24
CA ARG A 430 1.93 -24.98 -22.26
C ARG A 430 2.37 -23.54 -21.96
N LEU A 431 2.27 -23.09 -20.70
CA LEU A 431 2.65 -21.72 -20.33
C LEU A 431 4.14 -21.45 -20.54
N VAL A 432 5.00 -22.44 -20.32
CA VAL A 432 6.45 -22.30 -20.56
C VAL A 432 6.72 -22.20 -22.05
N ARG A 433 6.08 -23.05 -22.86
CA ARG A 433 6.18 -22.98 -24.33
C ARG A 433 5.74 -21.61 -24.87
N LYS A 434 4.68 -21.02 -24.31
CA LYS A 434 4.23 -19.66 -24.67
C LYS A 434 5.33 -18.62 -24.48
N GLU A 435 5.94 -18.57 -23.30
CA GLU A 435 7.03 -17.62 -23.02
C GLU A 435 8.28 -17.90 -23.87
N ALA A 436 8.56 -19.18 -24.16
CA ALA A 436 9.66 -19.57 -25.04
C ALA A 436 9.45 -19.10 -26.49
N VAL A 437 8.22 -19.18 -27.01
CA VAL A 437 7.87 -18.64 -28.34
C VAL A 437 8.10 -17.13 -28.37
N LEU A 438 7.62 -16.40 -27.36
CA LEU A 438 7.79 -14.95 -27.26
C LEU A 438 9.27 -14.56 -27.22
N ALA A 439 10.03 -15.15 -26.28
CA ALA A 439 11.45 -14.87 -26.14
C ALA A 439 12.20 -15.20 -27.44
N ARG A 440 12.04 -16.41 -27.98
CA ARG A 440 12.78 -16.83 -29.17
C ARG A 440 12.42 -15.98 -30.39
N GLY A 441 11.16 -15.59 -30.54
CA GLY A 441 10.68 -14.71 -31.61
C GLY A 441 11.42 -13.38 -31.64
N GLU A 442 11.46 -12.67 -30.51
CA GLU A 442 12.18 -11.38 -30.42
C GLU A 442 13.69 -11.53 -30.66
N TRP A 443 14.30 -12.60 -30.16
CA TRP A 443 15.72 -12.89 -30.42
C TRP A 443 16.02 -13.15 -31.91
N PHE A 444 15.07 -13.67 -32.69
CA PHE A 444 15.22 -13.80 -34.14
C PHE A 444 15.27 -12.44 -34.85
N LEU A 445 14.49 -11.46 -34.39
CA LEU A 445 14.36 -10.14 -35.00
C LEU A 445 15.62 -9.28 -34.84
N LEU A 446 16.45 -9.53 -33.82
CA LEU A 446 17.70 -8.78 -33.56
C LEU A 446 18.59 -8.68 -34.81
N GLY A 447 18.86 -7.46 -35.28
CA GLY A 447 19.73 -7.21 -36.44
C GLY A 447 19.03 -7.29 -37.80
N SER A 448 17.70 -7.33 -37.83
CA SER A 448 16.91 -7.16 -39.05
C SER A 448 16.70 -5.67 -39.33
N PRO A 449 16.64 -5.22 -40.60
CA PRO A 449 16.32 -3.82 -40.90
C PRO A 449 14.90 -3.51 -40.41
N GLY A 450 14.77 -2.62 -39.43
CA GLY A 450 13.48 -2.18 -38.85
C GLY A 450 13.22 -2.59 -37.40
N SER A 451 14.15 -3.29 -36.73
CA SER A 451 14.08 -3.65 -35.30
C SER A 451 14.67 -2.60 -34.37
#